data_AF-A0A800MAT1-F1
#
_entry.id   AF-A0A800MAT1-F1
#
_cell.length_a   1.000
_cell.length_b   1.000
_cell.length_c   1.000
_cell.angle_alpha   90.00
_cell.angle_beta   90.00
_cell.angle_gamma   90.00
#
_symmetry.space_group_name_H-M   'P 1'
#
loop_
_entity.id
_entity.type
_entity.pdbx_description
1 polymer ?
#
loop_
_entity_poly.entity_id
_entity_poly.type
_entity_poly.pdbx_seq_one_letter_code
_entity_poly.pdbx_strand_id
1 'polypeptide(L)' 'MQQDFVIVSKDGDFRQLSLHRGSPPKVILLAVGNAGTNRITDLLIQSHSRISGFSEHPEDSLLILGTAV' A
#
# COMPACT_ATOMS: atom_id res chain seq x y z
N MET A 1 -0.56 21.75 6.97
CA MET A 1 -0.05 21.26 5.67
C MET A 1 -0.28 19.76 5.64
N GLN A 2 -1.30 19.28 4.93
CA GLN A 2 -1.44 17.84 4.67
C GLN A 2 -0.41 17.51 3.58
N GLN A 3 0.43 16.51 3.79
CA GLN A 3 1.42 16.08 2.81
C GLN A 3 0.88 14.84 2.10
N ASP A 4 1.07 14.74 0.78
CA ASP A 4 0.63 13.61 -0.04
C ASP A 4 1.53 12.37 0.16
N PHE A 5 1.50 11.83 1.37
CA PHE A 5 2.24 10.62 1.72
C PHE A 5 1.36 9.38 1.64
N VAL A 6 2.00 8.27 1.30
CA VAL A 6 1.42 6.93 1.31
C VAL A 6 2.07 6.11 2.41
N ILE A 7 1.28 5.52 3.29
CA ILE A 7 1.76 4.59 4.32
C ILE A 7 1.93 3.21 3.69
N VAL A 8 3.08 2.58 3.86
CA VAL A 8 3.32 1.20 3.40
C VAL A 8 3.53 0.29 4.62
N SER A 9 2.68 -0.72 4.79
CA SER A 9 2.75 -1.61 5.97
C SER A 9 2.33 -3.04 5.67
N LYS A 10 2.83 -4.01 6.44
CA LYS A 10 2.33 -5.40 6.49
C LYS A 10 1.19 -5.58 7.52
N ASP A 11 0.96 -4.56 8.33
CA ASP A 11 0.01 -4.61 9.44
C ASP A 11 -1.44 -4.47 8.95
N GLY A 12 -2.24 -5.50 9.22
CA GLY A 12 -3.63 -5.60 8.80
C GLY A 12 -4.53 -4.51 9.42
N ASP A 13 -4.14 -3.90 10.53
CA ASP A 13 -4.94 -2.86 11.18
C ASP A 13 -5.11 -1.62 10.30
N PHE A 14 -4.13 -1.34 9.42
CA PHE A 14 -4.25 -0.28 8.43
C PHE A 14 -5.33 -0.55 7.38
N ARG A 15 -5.63 -1.81 7.07
CA ARG A 15 -6.76 -2.14 6.20
C ARG A 15 -8.06 -1.68 6.81
N GLN A 16 -8.27 -1.99 8.09
CA GLN A 16 -9.46 -1.56 8.80
C GLN A 16 -9.52 -0.04 8.84
N LEU A 17 -8.42 0.62 9.21
CA LEU A 17 -8.36 2.07 9.30
C LEU A 17 -8.66 2.76 7.95
N SER A 18 -8.10 2.29 6.84
CA SER A 18 -8.38 2.83 5.49
C SER A 18 -9.83 2.65 5.06
N LEU A 19 -10.46 1.51 5.39
CA LEU A 19 -11.87 1.27 5.08
C LEU A 19 -12.80 2.21 5.87
N HIS A 20 -12.43 2.57 7.10
CA HIS A 20 -13.24 3.46 7.94
C HIS A 20 -13.01 4.94 7.67
N ARG A 21 -11.78 5.34 7.31
CA ARG A 21 -11.40 6.76 7.17
C ARG A 21 -11.27 7.25 5.72
N GLY A 22 -11.15 6.36 4.75
CA GLY A 22 -10.86 6.75 3.37
C GLY A 22 -9.49 7.43 3.23
N SER A 23 -9.31 8.17 2.15
CA SER A 23 -8.13 9.02 1.92
C SER A 23 -8.41 10.45 2.40
N PRO A 24 -7.45 11.18 3.02
CA PRO A 24 -6.11 10.77 3.46
C PRO A 24 -6.06 10.18 4.89
N PRO A 25 -5.06 9.32 5.22
CA PRO A 25 -3.92 8.94 4.38
C PRO A 25 -4.20 7.76 3.45
N LYS A 26 -3.48 7.71 2.33
CA LYS A 26 -3.43 6.54 1.45
C LYS A 26 -2.57 5.43 2.07
N VAL A 27 -2.99 4.19 1.88
CA VAL A 27 -2.29 3.01 2.44
C VAL A 27 -1.99 1.99 1.34
N ILE A 28 -0.75 1.49 1.34
CA ILE A 28 -0.35 0.27 0.65
C ILE A 28 -0.19 -0.83 1.70
N LEU A 29 -1.03 -1.86 1.62
CA LEU A 29 -0.93 -3.05 2.46
C LEU A 29 -0.14 -4.14 1.74
N LEU A 30 0.97 -4.57 2.35
CA LEU A 30 1.79 -5.67 1.88
C LEU A 30 1.22 -6.98 2.41
N ALA A 31 0.40 -7.64 1.59
CA ALA A 31 -0.12 -8.99 1.82
C ALA A 31 0.96 -10.05 1.51
N VAL A 32 2.08 -9.95 2.22
CA VAL A 32 3.15 -10.93 2.23
C VAL A 32 3.28 -11.44 3.67
N GLY A 33 3.51 -12.74 3.84
CA GLY A 33 3.78 -13.31 5.16
C GLY A 33 5.10 -12.81 5.75
N ASN A 34 5.84 -13.68 6.45
CA ASN A 34 7.20 -13.37 6.87
C ASN A 34 8.13 -13.31 5.65
N ALA A 35 8.18 -12.14 5.01
CA ALA A 35 9.07 -11.82 3.92
C ALA A 35 10.22 -10.95 4.41
N GLY A 36 11.44 -11.33 4.01
CA GLY A 36 12.63 -10.51 4.20
C GLY A 36 12.63 -9.29 3.29
N THR A 37 13.55 -8.36 3.55
CA THR A 37 13.66 -7.08 2.85
C THR A 37 13.75 -7.24 1.33
N ASN A 38 14.57 -8.18 0.83
CA ASN A 38 14.73 -8.38 -0.62
C ASN A 38 13.41 -8.69 -1.32
N ARG A 39 12.58 -9.56 -0.72
CA ARG A 39 11.30 -9.94 -1.31
C ARG A 39 10.30 -8.79 -1.30
N ILE A 40 10.34 -7.95 -0.26
CA ILE A 40 9.54 -6.73 -0.18
C ILE A 40 9.99 -5.72 -1.24
N THR A 41 11.31 -5.50 -1.38
CA THR A 41 11.88 -4.64 -2.41
C THR A 41 11.46 -5.09 -3.81
N ASP A 42 11.59 -6.38 -4.11
CA ASP A 42 11.17 -6.94 -5.40
C ASP A 42 9.68 -6.72 -5.66
N LEU A 43 8.83 -6.92 -4.65
CA LEU A 43 7.39 -6.68 -4.76
C LEU A 43 7.07 -5.21 -5.06
N LEU A 44 7.73 -4.28 -4.38
CA LEU A 44 7.54 -2.85 -4.58
C LEU A 44 8.00 -2.41 -5.98
N ILE A 45 9.18 -2.87 -6.41
CA ILE A 45 9.71 -2.58 -7.75
C ILE A 45 8.79 -3.14 -8.83
N GLN A 46 8.36 -4.39 -8.71
CA GLN A 46 7.45 -5.03 -9.67
C GLN A 46 6.07 -4.37 -9.70
N SER A 47 5.65 -3.75 -8.60
CA SER A 47 4.35 -3.07 -8.48
C SER A 47 4.41 -1.57 -8.77
N HIS A 48 5.55 -1.04 -9.24
CA HIS A 48 5.76 0.40 -9.43
C HIS A 48 4.63 1.09 -10.20
N SER A 49 4.18 0.51 -11.32
CA SER A 49 3.08 1.08 -12.11
C SER A 49 1.76 1.18 -11.34
N ARG A 50 1.43 0.15 -10.55
CA ARG A 50 0.24 0.12 -9.70
C ARG A 50 0.33 1.16 -8.58
N ILE A 51 1.52 1.32 -8.00
CA ILE A 51 1.79 2.33 -6.96
C ILE A 51 1.64 3.75 -7.53
N SER A 52 2.18 4.01 -8.73
CA SER A 52 2.06 5.33 -9.39
C SER A 52 0.60 5.68 -9.64
N GLY A 53 -0.16 4.78 -10.28
CA GLY A 53 -1.58 5.00 -10.54
C GLY A 53 -2.38 5.22 -9.26
N PHE A 54 -2.14 4.40 -8.23
CA PHE A 54 -2.77 4.57 -6.92
C PHE A 54 -2.44 5.93 -6.28
N SER A 55 -1.21 6.42 -6.41
CA SER A 55 -0.82 7.73 -5.88
C SER A 55 -1.57 8.87 -6.57
N GLU A 56 -1.85 8.74 -7.86
CA GLU A 56 -2.49 9.77 -8.69
C GLU A 56 -4.02 9.80 -8.57
N HIS A 57 -4.66 8.69 -8.15
CA HIS A 57 -6.12 8.63 -8.01
C HIS A 57 -6.62 9.20 -6.68
N PRO A 58 -7.37 10.31 -6.66
CA PRO A 58 -7.72 11.01 -5.41
C PRO A 58 -8.60 10.20 -4.45
N GLU A 59 -9.48 9.37 -4.99
CA GLU A 59 -10.48 8.59 -4.22
C GLU A 59 -9.92 7.27 -3.67
N ASP A 60 -8.77 6.81 -4.19
CA ASP A 60 -8.18 5.56 -3.77
C ASP A 60 -7.55 5.70 -2.38
N SER A 61 -8.01 4.88 -1.42
CA SER A 61 -7.54 4.89 -0.04
C SER A 61 -6.67 3.69 0.35
N LEU A 62 -6.80 2.57 -0.38
CA LEU A 62 -6.10 1.32 -0.09
C LEU A 62 -5.68 0.58 -1.36
N LEU A 63 -4.39 0.24 -1.46
CA LEU A 63 -3.84 -0.69 -2.44
C LEU A 63 -3.25 -1.92 -1.73
N ILE A 64 -3.65 -3.11 -2.14
CA ILE A 64 -3.08 -4.36 -1.61
C ILE A 64 -2.07 -4.92 -2.62
N LEU A 65 -0.84 -5.15 -2.14
CA LEU A 65 0.24 -5.78 -2.90
C LEU A 65 0.59 -7.11 -2.26
N GLY A 66 0.58 -8.18 -3.06
CA GLY A 66 0.96 -9.52 -2.62
C GLY A 66 1.68 -10.25 -3.76
N THR A 67 2.30 -11.36 -3.42
CA THR A 67 2.91 -12.24 -4.43
C THR A 67 1.82 -13.12 -5.01
N ALA A 68 1.68 -13.14 -6.34
CA ALA A 68 0.84 -14.14 -6.99
C ALA A 68 1.29 -15.54 -6.55
N VAL A 69 0.32 -16.38 -6.17
CA VAL A 69 0.52 -17.81 -5.91
C VAL A 69 0.54 -18.55 -7.23
#